data_AF-A0A7V9Q689-F1
#
_entry.id   AF-A0A7V9Q689-F1
#
_cell.length_a   1.000
_cell.length_b   1.000
_cell.length_c   1.000
_cell.angle_alpha   90.00
_cell.angle_beta   90.00
_cell.angle_gamma   90.00
#
_symmetry.space_group_name_H-M   'P 1'
#
loop_
_entity.id
_entity.type
_entity.pdbx_description
1 polymer ?
#
loop_
_entity_poly.entity_id
_entity_poly.type
_entity_poly.pdbx_seq_one_letter_code
_entity_poly.pdbx_strand_id
1 'polypeptide(L)'
;MKDFSMYEYASGAAAESSAIEDLGDVSNLSRRDFDERGTFVFRSQVPCLEYLSLLIENAVLLRTNRAGRIYAGFQKLSHMKAVVDRYLRMADISERVYVFGVADWTPPRHPNMRLIGVAENSKLSREWFVIADSPSVRVALVAHEEDEFDTPQTEARWFRALKTSDPVLIAHFAAAAEDLVDASLAA
;
A
#
# COMPACT_ATOMS: atom_id res chain seq x y z
N MET A 1 2.65 -12.62 -12.04
CA MET A 1 1.86 -11.78 -11.11
C MET A 1 0.69 -12.51 -10.44
N LYS A 2 0.06 -13.52 -11.06
CA LYS A 2 -1.18 -14.12 -10.54
C LYS A 2 -1.10 -14.62 -9.08
N ASP A 3 0.02 -15.24 -8.71
CA ASP A 3 0.17 -15.89 -7.39
C ASP A 3 0.94 -15.06 -6.36
N PHE A 4 1.46 -13.88 -6.74
CA PHE A 4 2.23 -13.03 -5.83
C PHE A 4 1.31 -12.28 -4.86
N SER A 5 1.68 -12.25 -3.59
CA SER A 5 1.03 -11.48 -2.52
C SER A 5 2.06 -10.57 -1.87
N MET A 6 1.81 -9.25 -1.90
CA MET A 6 2.66 -8.28 -1.19
C MET A 6 2.51 -8.46 0.32
N TYR A 7 1.30 -8.79 0.79
CA TYR A 7 1.04 -9.02 2.21
C TYR A 7 1.78 -10.25 2.77
N GLU A 8 1.72 -11.40 2.10
CA GLU A 8 2.44 -12.60 2.51
C GLU A 8 3.96 -12.37 2.46
N TYR A 9 4.45 -11.73 1.40
CA TYR A 9 5.87 -11.36 1.26
C TYR A 9 6.32 -10.45 2.43
N ALA A 10 5.56 -9.39 2.70
CA ALA A 10 5.86 -8.43 3.77
C ALA A 10 5.84 -9.08 5.16
N SER A 11 4.85 -9.94 5.41
CA SER A 11 4.70 -10.66 6.67
C SER A 11 5.86 -11.63 6.90
N GLY A 12 6.27 -12.37 5.86
CA GLY A 12 7.42 -13.28 5.91
C GLY A 12 8.73 -12.54 6.20
N ALA A 13 9.01 -11.47 5.45
CA ALA A 13 10.21 -10.67 5.66
C ALA A 13 10.26 -10.02 7.05
N ALA A 14 9.13 -9.51 7.54
CA ALA A 14 9.06 -8.90 8.86
C ALA A 14 9.30 -9.93 9.99
N ALA A 15 8.82 -11.17 9.83
CA ALA A 15 8.96 -12.23 10.82
C ALA A 15 10.42 -12.68 10.98
N GLU A 16 11.24 -12.51 9.94
CA GLU A 16 12.67 -12.80 9.97
C GLU A 16 13.51 -11.63 10.55
N SER A 17 13.03 -10.40 10.42
CA SER A 17 13.84 -9.19 10.66
C SER A 17 13.70 -8.59 12.07
N SER A 18 12.61 -8.81 12.80
CA SER A 18 12.39 -8.15 14.10
C SER A 18 11.28 -8.78 14.96
N ALA A 19 11.17 -8.34 16.23
CA ALA A 19 9.98 -8.56 17.03
C ALA A 19 8.81 -7.72 16.47
N ILE A 20 7.95 -8.37 15.68
CA ILE A 20 6.68 -7.78 15.25
C ILE A 20 5.76 -7.65 16.47
N GLU A 21 5.26 -6.45 16.72
CA GLU A 21 4.19 -6.26 17.69
C GLU A 21 2.84 -6.62 17.07
N ASP A 22 2.03 -7.40 17.79
CA ASP A 22 0.65 -7.71 17.38
C ASP A 22 -0.33 -6.89 18.23
N LEU A 23 -1.06 -5.99 17.58
CA LEU A 23 -2.05 -5.13 18.21
C LEU A 23 -3.46 -5.75 18.22
N GLY A 24 -3.64 -6.92 17.59
CA GLY A 24 -4.93 -7.59 17.46
C GLY A 24 -5.97 -6.76 16.70
N ASP A 25 -7.22 -6.87 17.10
CA ASP A 25 -8.35 -6.15 16.49
C ASP A 25 -8.39 -4.70 16.98
N VAL A 26 -8.19 -3.76 16.06
CA VAL A 26 -8.20 -2.32 16.33
C VAL A 26 -9.27 -1.63 15.50
N SER A 27 -10.10 -0.80 16.14
CA SER A 27 -11.09 0.03 15.44
C SER A 27 -10.44 1.30 14.85
N ASN A 28 -9.43 1.83 15.54
CA ASN A 28 -8.61 2.93 15.07
C ASN A 28 -7.18 2.79 15.61
N LEU A 29 -6.25 3.46 14.93
CA LEU A 29 -4.88 3.64 15.39
C LEU A 29 -4.61 5.14 15.45
N SER A 30 -4.05 5.60 16.57
CA SER A 30 -3.72 7.02 16.72
C SER A 30 -2.55 7.38 15.81
N ARG A 31 -2.42 8.67 15.46
CA ARG A 31 -1.22 9.17 14.77
C ARG A 31 0.05 8.87 15.58
N ARG A 32 -0.05 8.96 16.91
CA ARG A 32 1.06 8.69 17.81
C ARG A 32 1.51 7.23 17.71
N ASP A 33 0.58 6.27 17.74
CA ASP A 33 0.90 4.85 17.56
C ASP A 33 1.55 4.59 16.20
N PHE A 34 1.02 5.24 15.15
CA PHE A 34 1.58 5.12 13.81
C PHE A 34 3.02 5.66 13.72
N ASP A 35 3.31 6.78 14.37
CA ASP A 35 4.62 7.44 14.33
C ASP A 35 5.66 6.77 15.27
N GLU A 36 5.25 6.36 16.49
CA GLU A 36 6.17 5.84 17.52
C GLU A 36 6.47 4.34 17.37
N ARG A 37 5.56 3.54 16.82
CA ARG A 37 5.77 2.09 16.66
C ARG A 37 6.50 1.79 15.36
N GLY A 38 7.55 0.96 15.44
CA GLY A 38 8.37 0.58 14.29
C GLY A 38 7.64 -0.33 13.32
N THR A 39 7.53 -1.62 13.68
CA THR A 39 6.87 -2.66 12.88
C THR A 39 5.79 -3.33 13.72
N PHE A 40 4.56 -3.37 13.21
CA PHE A 40 3.44 -4.01 13.89
C PHE A 40 2.40 -4.54 12.92
N VAL A 41 1.65 -5.54 13.38
CA VAL A 41 0.49 -6.10 12.70
C VAL A 41 -0.79 -5.81 13.48
N PHE A 42 -1.89 -5.73 12.75
CA PHE A 42 -3.20 -5.46 13.32
C PHE A 42 -4.30 -5.92 12.38
N ARG A 43 -5.51 -6.08 12.92
CA ARG A 43 -6.72 -6.37 12.16
C ARG A 43 -7.68 -5.19 12.28
N SER A 44 -8.17 -4.69 11.15
CA SER A 44 -9.05 -3.51 11.14
C SER A 44 -9.94 -3.46 9.91
N GLN A 45 -10.75 -2.40 9.83
CA GLN A 45 -11.65 -2.13 8.71
C GLN A 45 -11.13 -0.99 7.84
N VAL A 46 -11.76 -0.82 6.68
CA VAL A 46 -11.43 0.19 5.67
C VAL A 46 -11.13 1.59 6.25
N PRO A 47 -11.94 2.17 7.17
CA PRO A 47 -11.69 3.53 7.67
C PRO A 47 -10.32 3.71 8.36
N CYS A 48 -9.84 2.67 9.04
CA CYS A 48 -8.51 2.70 9.68
C CYS A 48 -7.41 2.69 8.60
N LEU A 49 -7.51 1.81 7.59
CA LEU A 49 -6.53 1.74 6.50
C LEU A 49 -6.49 3.02 5.67
N GLU A 50 -7.65 3.64 5.39
CA GLU A 50 -7.73 4.93 4.71
C GLU A 50 -7.05 6.03 5.52
N TYR A 51 -7.30 6.09 6.83
CA TYR A 51 -6.66 7.05 7.72
C TYR A 51 -5.14 6.87 7.78
N LEU A 52 -4.64 5.64 7.92
CA LEU A 52 -3.20 5.39 7.95
C LEU A 52 -2.53 5.65 6.60
N SER A 53 -3.20 5.31 5.49
CA SER A 53 -2.74 5.67 4.14
C SER A 53 -2.63 7.19 4.01
N LEU A 54 -3.63 7.93 4.50
CA LEU A 54 -3.63 9.38 4.53
C LEU A 54 -2.45 9.96 5.33
N LEU A 55 -2.05 9.34 6.44
CA LEU A 55 -0.87 9.76 7.19
C LEU A 55 0.42 9.64 6.35
N ILE A 56 0.59 8.53 5.63
CA ILE A 56 1.74 8.32 4.73
C ILE A 56 1.73 9.34 3.59
N GLU A 57 0.59 9.50 2.93
CA GLU A 57 0.43 10.37 1.78
C GLU A 57 0.64 11.84 2.14
N ASN A 58 0.16 12.27 3.31
CA ASN A 58 0.45 13.60 3.84
C ASN A 58 1.93 13.77 4.18
N ALA A 59 2.57 12.75 4.75
CA ALA A 59 4.00 12.80 5.02
C ALA A 59 4.81 13.00 3.73
N VAL A 60 4.41 12.34 2.63
CA VAL A 60 5.01 12.54 1.30
C VAL A 60 4.76 13.97 0.79
N LEU A 61 3.51 14.44 0.81
CA LEU A 61 3.13 15.78 0.31
C LEU A 61 3.78 16.94 1.06
N LEU A 62 4.07 16.76 2.35
CA LEU A 62 4.72 17.78 3.19
C LEU A 62 6.24 17.85 3.01
N ARG A 63 6.83 17.01 2.15
CA ARG A 63 8.27 16.98 1.88
C ARG A 63 8.55 17.50 0.48
N THR A 64 9.49 18.42 0.37
CA THR A 64 9.79 19.15 -0.87
C THR A 64 10.86 18.49 -1.73
N ASN A 65 11.48 17.42 -1.25
CA ASN A 65 12.61 16.82 -1.93
C ASN A 65 12.14 15.72 -2.88
N ARG A 66 12.35 15.94 -4.19
CA ARG A 66 11.86 15.09 -5.30
C ARG A 66 12.46 13.69 -5.39
N ALA A 67 13.09 13.21 -4.33
CA ALA A 67 13.78 11.93 -4.31
C ALA A 67 12.86 10.88 -3.71
N GLY A 68 12.47 9.86 -4.46
CA GLY A 68 11.71 8.72 -3.95
C GLY A 68 10.56 8.25 -4.83
N ARG A 69 10.18 7.00 -4.59
CA ARG A 69 9.14 6.28 -5.32
C ARG A 69 8.02 5.89 -4.36
N ILE A 70 6.80 5.99 -4.86
CA ILE A 70 5.59 5.59 -4.14
C ILE A 70 4.97 4.41 -4.88
N TYR A 71 4.55 3.39 -4.14
CA TYR A 71 3.84 2.23 -4.68
C TYR A 71 2.51 2.13 -3.93
N ALA A 72 1.41 2.13 -4.66
CA ALA A 72 0.08 2.05 -4.09
C ALA A 72 -0.73 0.95 -4.75
N GLY A 73 -1.20 0.01 -3.94
CA GLY A 73 -2.08 -1.06 -4.34
C GLY A 73 -3.52 -0.73 -4.00
N PHE A 74 -4.34 -0.63 -5.03
CA PHE A 74 -5.79 -0.62 -4.91
C PHE A 74 -6.32 -1.95 -5.42
N GLN A 75 -7.35 -2.47 -4.78
CA GLN A 75 -8.04 -3.67 -5.26
C GLN A 75 -8.65 -3.45 -6.65
N LYS A 76 -9.25 -2.28 -6.86
CA LYS A 76 -9.78 -1.79 -8.14
C LYS A 76 -9.33 -0.36 -8.38
N LEU A 77 -8.96 0.00 -9.60
CA LEU A 77 -8.54 1.37 -9.91
C LEU A 77 -9.66 2.38 -9.60
N SER A 78 -10.93 2.01 -9.75
CA SER A 78 -12.06 2.88 -9.42
C SER A 78 -12.10 3.33 -7.95
N HIS A 79 -11.48 2.58 -7.02
CA HIS A 79 -11.37 2.99 -5.61
C HIS A 79 -10.49 4.23 -5.44
N MET A 80 -9.59 4.50 -6.39
CA MET A 80 -8.74 5.69 -6.39
C MET A 80 -9.52 6.98 -6.71
N LYS A 81 -10.76 6.91 -7.24
CA LYS A 81 -11.52 8.10 -7.68
C LYS A 81 -11.63 9.19 -6.61
N ALA A 82 -11.86 8.80 -5.36
CA ALA A 82 -11.99 9.74 -4.23
C ALA A 82 -10.67 10.44 -3.88
N VAL A 83 -9.54 9.89 -4.31
CA VAL A 83 -8.20 10.32 -3.89
C VAL A 83 -7.26 10.62 -5.06
N VAL A 84 -7.75 10.59 -6.29
CA VAL A 84 -6.92 10.67 -7.50
C VAL A 84 -6.12 11.97 -7.56
N ASP A 85 -6.74 13.10 -7.19
CA ASP A 85 -6.07 14.41 -7.16
C ASP A 85 -4.86 14.42 -6.21
N ARG A 86 -4.95 13.66 -5.12
CA ARG A 86 -3.87 13.55 -4.13
C ARG A 86 -2.70 12.74 -4.70
N TYR A 87 -2.98 11.67 -5.44
CA TYR A 87 -1.95 10.89 -6.14
C TYR A 87 -1.30 11.66 -7.29
N LEU A 88 -2.06 12.48 -8.02
CA LEU A 88 -1.50 13.39 -9.02
C LEU A 88 -0.53 14.39 -8.37
N ARG A 89 -0.90 14.99 -7.23
CA ARG A 89 -0.02 15.88 -6.46
C ARG A 89 1.22 15.18 -5.92
N MET A 90 1.12 13.93 -5.47
CA MET A 90 2.30 13.14 -5.08
C MET A 90 3.20 12.92 -6.30
N ALA A 91 2.64 12.66 -7.47
CA ALA A 91 3.42 12.46 -8.70
C ALA A 91 4.14 13.74 -9.17
N ASP A 92 3.66 14.95 -8.84
CA ASP A 92 4.36 16.22 -9.09
C ASP A 92 5.69 16.36 -8.30
N ILE A 93 5.77 15.69 -7.15
CA ILE A 93 6.87 15.81 -6.19
C ILE A 93 7.66 14.51 -5.98
N SER A 94 7.24 13.39 -6.55
CA SER A 94 7.97 12.11 -6.48
C SER A 94 8.63 11.78 -7.82
N GLU A 95 9.68 10.96 -7.80
CA GLU A 95 10.31 10.47 -9.03
C GLU A 95 9.33 9.63 -9.85
N ARG A 96 8.61 8.74 -9.16
CA ARG A 96 7.59 7.85 -9.71
C ARG A 96 6.52 7.51 -8.67
N VAL A 97 5.29 7.37 -9.14
CA VAL A 97 4.16 6.83 -8.40
C VAL A 97 3.60 5.68 -9.21
N TYR A 98 3.68 4.47 -8.67
CA TYR A 98 3.11 3.27 -9.28
C TYR A 98 1.80 2.92 -8.60
N VAL A 99 0.75 2.77 -9.39
CA VAL A 99 -0.60 2.47 -8.93
C VAL A 99 -1.01 1.12 -9.48
N PHE A 100 -1.16 0.14 -8.61
CA PHE A 100 -1.59 -1.22 -8.93
C PHE A 100 -3.10 -1.33 -8.73
N GLY A 101 -3.79 -2.04 -9.62
CA GLY A 101 -5.17 -2.45 -9.39
C GLY A 101 -5.86 -3.05 -10.60
N VAL A 102 -7.03 -3.66 -10.36
CA VAL A 102 -7.86 -4.18 -11.45
C VAL A 102 -8.36 -3.00 -12.29
N ALA A 103 -8.16 -3.08 -13.60
CA ALA A 103 -8.38 -1.98 -14.53
C ALA A 103 -9.87 -1.76 -14.88
N ASP A 104 -10.68 -1.46 -13.87
CA ASP A 104 -12.12 -1.15 -14.00
C ASP A 104 -12.41 0.35 -14.22
N TRP A 105 -11.38 1.19 -14.14
CA TRP A 105 -11.43 2.62 -14.40
C TRP A 105 -10.09 3.11 -14.92
N THR A 106 -10.09 4.21 -15.68
CA THR A 106 -8.88 4.85 -16.20
C THR A 106 -8.65 6.19 -15.48
N PRO A 107 -7.71 6.24 -14.51
CA PRO A 107 -7.25 7.49 -13.91
C PRO A 107 -6.69 8.49 -14.94
N PRO A 108 -6.71 9.81 -14.64
CA PRO A 108 -6.01 10.81 -15.42
C PRO A 108 -4.52 10.48 -15.54
N ARG A 109 -3.93 10.80 -16.70
CA ARG A 109 -2.51 10.54 -16.95
C ARG A 109 -1.63 11.60 -16.29
N HIS A 110 -0.48 11.18 -15.79
CA HIS A 110 0.57 12.07 -15.29
C HIS A 110 1.95 11.47 -15.64
N PRO A 111 2.95 12.26 -16.07
CA PRO A 111 4.25 11.73 -16.55
C PRO A 111 5.02 10.91 -15.52
N ASN A 112 4.79 11.16 -14.23
CA ASN A 112 5.40 10.43 -13.12
C ASN A 112 4.46 9.42 -12.46
N MET A 113 3.22 9.29 -12.94
CA MET A 113 2.28 8.29 -12.43
C MET A 113 2.09 7.18 -13.44
N ARG A 114 2.27 5.94 -13.01
CA ARG A 114 2.12 4.77 -13.85
C ARG A 114 1.11 3.81 -13.28
N LEU A 115 0.19 3.35 -14.13
CA LEU A 115 -0.79 2.35 -13.78
C LEU A 115 -0.23 0.96 -14.10
N ILE A 116 -0.38 0.03 -13.16
CA ILE A 116 0.02 -1.37 -13.27
C ILE A 116 -1.26 -2.22 -13.16
N GLY A 117 -1.63 -2.85 -14.27
CA GLY A 117 -2.83 -3.67 -14.33
C GLY A 117 -2.67 -4.95 -13.51
N VAL A 118 -3.60 -5.19 -12.60
CA VAL A 118 -3.67 -6.40 -11.78
C VAL A 118 -4.78 -7.30 -12.30
N ALA A 119 -4.52 -8.60 -12.42
CA ALA A 119 -5.54 -9.56 -12.82
C ALA A 119 -6.58 -9.74 -11.70
N GLU A 120 -7.87 -9.78 -12.06
CA GLU A 120 -8.98 -9.84 -11.10
C GLU A 120 -8.91 -11.05 -10.15
N ASN A 121 -8.36 -12.16 -10.62
CA ASN A 121 -8.19 -13.40 -9.85
C ASN A 121 -6.78 -13.58 -9.24
N SER A 122 -5.97 -12.52 -9.17
CA SER A 122 -4.67 -12.58 -8.50
C SER A 122 -4.77 -12.29 -7.01
N LYS A 123 -3.77 -12.68 -6.21
CA LYS A 123 -3.77 -12.31 -4.78
C LYS A 123 -3.71 -10.78 -4.58
N LEU A 124 -2.95 -10.08 -5.42
CA LEU A 124 -2.84 -8.62 -5.40
C LEU A 124 -4.19 -7.88 -5.58
N SER A 125 -5.19 -8.46 -6.25
CA SER A 125 -6.51 -7.80 -6.39
C SER A 125 -7.29 -7.72 -5.08
N ARG A 126 -6.84 -8.44 -4.05
CA ARG A 126 -7.41 -8.44 -2.69
C ARG A 126 -6.56 -7.67 -1.69
N GLU A 127 -5.52 -7.00 -2.14
CA GLU A 127 -4.58 -6.32 -1.26
C GLU A 127 -4.69 -4.81 -1.36
N TRP A 128 -4.35 -4.16 -0.26
CA TRP A 128 -4.24 -2.72 -0.12
C TRP A 128 -2.83 -2.42 0.35
N PHE A 129 -2.09 -1.56 -0.34
CA PHE A 129 -0.79 -1.13 0.18
C PHE A 129 -0.46 0.29 -0.21
N VAL A 130 0.33 0.96 0.63
CA VAL A 130 1.00 2.21 0.34
C VAL A 130 2.42 2.08 0.87
N ILE A 131 3.39 2.11 -0.03
CA ILE A 131 4.82 2.03 0.28
C ILE A 131 5.44 3.34 -0.19
N ALA A 132 5.95 4.12 0.75
CA ALA A 132 6.76 5.29 0.46
C ALA A 132 8.23 4.94 0.70
N ASP A 133 9.02 4.89 -0.37
CA ASP A 133 10.48 4.78 -0.28
C ASP A 133 11.12 6.05 -0.83
N SER A 134 11.42 6.96 0.08
CA SER A 134 12.14 8.21 -0.19
C SER A 134 13.15 8.47 0.91
N PRO A 135 14.22 9.26 0.67
CA PRO A 135 15.15 9.64 1.72
C PRO A 135 14.49 10.35 2.92
N SER A 136 13.34 11.02 2.71
CA SER A 136 12.63 11.78 3.74
C SER A 136 11.43 11.09 4.37
N VAL A 137 10.90 10.05 3.73
CA VAL A 137 9.71 9.29 4.14
C VAL A 137 9.95 7.84 3.77
N ARG A 138 10.16 7.00 4.79
CA ARG A 138 10.23 5.54 4.67
C ARG A 138 9.18 4.95 5.57
N VAL A 139 8.08 4.53 4.97
CA VAL A 139 7.00 3.85 5.67
C VAL A 139 6.21 2.99 4.69
N ALA A 140 5.79 1.82 5.14
CA ALA A 140 4.91 0.94 4.41
C ALA A 140 3.71 0.56 5.25
N LEU A 141 2.55 0.53 4.61
CA LEU A 141 1.33 -0.12 5.09
C LEU A 141 0.92 -1.12 4.02
N VAL A 142 0.78 -2.39 4.40
CA VAL A 142 0.37 -3.48 3.51
C VAL A 142 -0.74 -4.26 4.20
N ALA A 143 -1.82 -4.54 3.50
CA ALA A 143 -2.99 -5.20 4.05
C ALA A 143 -3.61 -6.17 3.05
N HIS A 144 -4.21 -7.23 3.59
CA HIS A 144 -4.94 -8.25 2.86
C HIS A 144 -6.37 -8.35 3.40
N GLU A 145 -7.35 -8.34 2.50
CA GLU A 145 -8.76 -8.55 2.86
C GLU A 145 -8.99 -10.01 3.24
N GLU A 146 -9.48 -10.25 4.46
CA GLU A 146 -9.74 -11.59 5.00
C GLU A 146 -11.08 -12.17 4.53
N ASP A 147 -12.00 -11.34 4.01
CA ASP A 147 -13.35 -11.79 3.64
C ASP A 147 -13.33 -12.83 2.52
N GLU A 148 -14.24 -13.80 2.60
CA GLU A 148 -14.41 -14.79 1.54
C GLU A 148 -15.08 -14.15 0.31
N PHE A 149 -14.80 -14.67 -0.88
CA PHE A 149 -15.28 -14.13 -2.18
C PHE A 149 -16.81 -13.96 -2.28
N ASP A 150 -17.58 -14.53 -1.36
CA ASP A 150 -19.04 -14.66 -1.40
C ASP A 150 -19.76 -14.06 -0.17
N THR A 151 -19.06 -13.32 0.69
CA THR A 151 -19.70 -12.63 1.82
C THR A 151 -20.51 -11.43 1.30
N PRO A 152 -21.79 -11.27 1.67
CA PRO A 152 -22.59 -10.12 1.25
C PRO A 152 -21.90 -8.80 1.62
N GLN A 153 -21.72 -7.89 0.65
CA GLN A 153 -21.03 -6.59 0.81
C GLN A 153 -21.68 -5.62 1.82
N THR A 154 -22.74 -6.05 2.50
CA THR A 154 -23.36 -5.38 3.65
C THR A 154 -22.57 -5.53 4.95
N GLU A 155 -21.61 -6.47 5.04
CA GLU A 155 -20.73 -6.58 6.20
C GLU A 155 -19.48 -5.70 6.07
N ALA A 156 -18.99 -5.23 7.21
CA ALA A 156 -17.81 -4.38 7.25
C ALA A 156 -16.56 -5.21 6.89
N ARG A 157 -15.84 -4.75 5.86
CA ARG A 157 -14.71 -5.50 5.29
C ARG A 157 -13.51 -5.52 6.22
N TRP A 158 -13.04 -6.71 6.55
CA TRP A 158 -11.92 -6.89 7.47
C TRP A 158 -10.61 -7.12 6.74
N PHE A 159 -9.58 -6.46 7.25
CA PHE A 159 -8.23 -6.54 6.71
C PHE A 159 -7.25 -6.91 7.82
N ARG A 160 -6.35 -7.82 7.49
CA ARG A 160 -5.11 -7.99 8.25
C ARG A 160 -4.05 -7.11 7.63
N ALA A 161 -3.37 -6.33 8.45
CA ALA A 161 -2.45 -5.30 8.01
C ALA A 161 -1.11 -5.37 8.76
N LEU A 162 -0.07 -4.96 8.05
CA LEU A 162 1.28 -4.77 8.55
C LEU A 162 1.70 -3.32 8.26
N LYS A 163 2.18 -2.62 9.28
CA LYS A 163 2.86 -1.34 9.15
C LYS A 163 4.32 -1.53 9.51
N THR A 164 5.22 -0.96 8.72
CA THR A 164 6.63 -0.84 9.12
C THR A 164 7.22 0.53 8.77
N SER A 165 8.12 1.01 9.62
CA SER A 165 9.06 2.10 9.34
C SER A 165 10.52 1.62 9.34
N ASP A 166 10.76 0.30 9.30
CA ASP A 166 12.10 -0.27 9.16
C ASP A 166 12.61 -0.06 7.73
N PRO A 167 13.71 0.69 7.53
CA PRO A 167 14.23 0.98 6.20
C PRO A 167 14.68 -0.26 5.42
N VAL A 168 15.07 -1.36 6.09
CA VAL A 168 15.48 -2.60 5.41
C VAL A 168 14.26 -3.31 4.82
N LEU A 169 13.19 -3.45 5.63
CA LEU A 169 11.94 -4.04 5.16
C LEU A 169 11.31 -3.21 4.04
N ILE A 170 11.32 -1.89 4.16
CA ILE A 170 10.77 -1.00 3.13
C ILE A 170 11.53 -1.14 1.81
N ALA A 171 12.87 -1.25 1.86
CA ALA A 171 13.66 -1.49 0.66
C ALA A 171 13.31 -2.83 0.00
N HIS A 172 13.06 -3.89 0.80
CA HIS A 172 12.60 -5.18 0.27
C HIS A 172 11.21 -5.07 -0.39
N PHE A 173 10.27 -4.35 0.24
CA PHE A 173 8.91 -4.21 -0.30
C PHE A 173 8.91 -3.37 -1.59
N ALA A 174 9.72 -2.30 -1.62
CA ALA A 174 9.91 -1.49 -2.81
C ALA A 174 10.55 -2.29 -3.95
N ALA A 175 11.57 -3.10 -3.66
CA ALA A 175 12.19 -3.99 -4.65
C ALA A 175 11.19 -5.00 -5.22
N ALA A 176 10.39 -5.64 -4.36
CA ALA A 176 9.33 -6.56 -4.81
C ALA A 176 8.27 -5.85 -5.66
N ALA A 177 7.92 -4.59 -5.35
CA ALA A 177 7.00 -3.80 -6.16
C ALA A 177 7.60 -3.43 -7.53
N GLU A 178 8.89 -3.10 -7.60
CA GLU A 178 9.59 -2.85 -8.87
C GLU A 178 9.68 -4.11 -9.74
N ASP A 179 9.94 -5.29 -9.15
CA ASP A 179 9.91 -6.56 -9.89
C ASP A 179 8.54 -6.81 -10.55
N LEU A 180 7.45 -6.41 -9.89
CA LEU A 180 6.10 -6.47 -10.47
C LEU A 180 5.91 -5.45 -11.59
N VAL A 181 6.47 -4.25 -11.47
CA VAL A 181 6.46 -3.22 -12.53
C VAL A 181 7.19 -3.76 -13.76
N ASP A 182 8.38 -4.32 -13.60
CA ASP A 182 9.18 -4.88 -14.69
C ASP A 182 8.50 -6.09 -15.33
N ALA A 183 7.89 -6.98 -14.53
CA ALA A 183 7.10 -8.08 -15.05
C ALA A 183 5.88 -7.59 -15.86
N SER A 184 5.27 -6.47 -15.48
CA SER A 184 4.16 -5.86 -16.23
C SER A 184 4.57 -5.22 -17.55
N LEU A 185 5.86 -4.88 -17.70
CA LEU A 185 6.44 -4.32 -18.92
C LEU A 185 6.82 -5.38 -19.95
N ALA A 186 7.14 -6.59 -19.49
CA ALA A 186 7.56 -7.69 -20.33
C ALA A 186 6.39 -8.53 -20.89
N ALA A 187 5.18 -8.32 -20.38
CA ALA A 187 3.94 -9.00 -20.80
C ALA A 187 3.20 -8.23 -21.89
#